data_AF-A0A9P5P867-F1
#
_entry.id   AF-A0A9P5P867-F1
#
_cell.length_a   1.000
_cell.length_b   1.000
_cell.length_c   1.000
_cell.angle_alpha   90.00
_cell.angle_beta   90.00
_cell.angle_gamma   90.00
#
_symmetry.space_group_name_H-M   'P 1'
#
loop_
_entity.id
_entity.type
_entity.pdbx_description
1 polymer ?
#
loop_
_entity_poly.entity_id
_entity_poly.type
_entity_poly.pdbx_seq_one_letter_code
_entity_poly.pdbx_strand_id
1 'polypeptide(L)'
;MAIDIKKLLKEVEIVLADKEEYKELLAQTGSYAGDLLDLFQTLSGYPDVKPHLRSAIFKAMLRLSKSSNVFPKCLLIQNVNTLENRPVTAGGFGEIWKGTIGESTQAVCLKIVKVFSVSDVESLVREFVCEAIIWKQLEHPNLLPFLGLYFLDDTRICLISPWMDNGNLVQYLKKRRNQVDHHLLVRLILLKDC
;
A
#
# COMPACT_ATOMS: atom_id res chain seq x y z
N MET A 1 -12.90 28.07 7.84
CA MET A 1 -11.67 28.28 8.63
C MET A 1 -10.57 27.50 7.91
N ALA A 2 -9.64 28.16 7.24
CA ALA A 2 -8.58 27.46 6.53
C ALA A 2 -7.62 26.84 7.55
N ILE A 3 -7.40 25.53 7.46
CA ILE A 3 -6.39 24.86 8.29
C ILE A 3 -5.03 25.40 7.86
N ASP A 4 -4.30 26.00 8.80
CA ASP A 4 -2.92 26.41 8.55
C ASP A 4 -2.02 25.16 8.59
N ILE A 5 -1.78 24.59 7.41
CA ILE A 5 -0.96 23.38 7.23
C ILE A 5 0.47 23.60 7.77
N LYS A 6 1.02 24.82 7.70
CA LYS A 6 2.36 25.11 8.20
C LYS A 6 2.40 25.04 9.72
N LYS A 7 1.37 25.59 10.38
CA LYS A 7 1.21 25.48 11.84
C LYS A 7 1.09 24.01 12.25
N LEU A 8 0.24 23.25 11.56
CA LEU A 8 0.04 21.83 11.84
C LEU A 8 1.31 21.00 11.67
N LEU A 9 2.09 21.24 10.60
CA LEU A 9 3.38 20.59 10.39
C LEU A 9 4.37 20.88 11.52
N LYS A 10 4.36 22.09 12.06
CA LYS A 10 5.22 22.47 13.19
C LYS A 10 4.80 21.77 14.47
N GLU A 11 3.50 21.64 14.73
CA GLU A 11 2.97 20.89 15.87
C GLU A 11 3.34 19.40 15.77
N VAL A 12 3.16 18.79 14.60
CA VAL A 12 3.57 17.41 14.36
C VAL A 12 5.09 17.24 14.52
N GLU A 13 5.90 18.18 14.05
CA GLU A 13 7.36 18.14 14.22
C GLU A 13 7.77 18.16 15.70
N ILE A 14 7.05 18.91 16.54
CA ILE A 14 7.28 18.95 18.00
C ILE A 14 6.91 17.61 18.64
N VAL A 15 5.70 17.12 18.39
CA VAL A 15 5.19 15.86 18.98
C VAL A 15 6.07 14.66 18.60
N LEU A 16 6.52 14.59 17.35
CA LEU A 16 7.37 13.49 16.88
C LEU A 16 8.82 13.57 17.40
N ALA A 17 9.24 14.74 17.90
CA ALA A 17 10.57 14.95 18.48
C ALA A 17 10.59 14.73 20.00
N ASP A 18 9.46 14.92 20.69
CA ASP A 18 9.33 14.63 22.12
C ASP A 18 9.11 13.14 22.38
N LYS A 19 9.86 12.57 23.33
CA LYS A 19 9.86 11.13 23.58
C LYS A 19 8.56 10.65 24.24
N GLU A 20 8.03 11.41 25.18
CA GLU A 20 6.83 11.00 25.93
C GLU A 20 5.57 11.23 25.09
N GLU A 21 5.48 12.38 24.41
CA GLU A 21 4.37 12.64 23.49
C GLU A 21 4.35 11.64 22.33
N TYR A 22 5.52 11.30 21.78
CA TYR A 22 5.60 10.28 20.73
C TYR A 22 5.18 8.89 21.21
N LYS A 23 5.49 8.54 22.47
CA LYS A 23 5.04 7.27 23.07
C LYS A 23 3.54 7.25 23.27
N GLU A 24 2.95 8.35 23.75
CA GLU A 24 1.51 8.51 23.90
C GLU A 24 0.79 8.44 22.55
N LEU A 25 1.37 9.03 21.51
CA LEU A 25 0.87 8.94 20.14
C LEU A 25 0.83 7.49 19.65
N LEU A 26 1.89 6.72 19.89
CA LEU A 26 1.95 5.31 19.48
C LEU A 26 1.04 4.37 20.30
N ALA A 27 0.56 4.84 21.45
CA ALA A 27 -0.37 4.10 22.31
C ALA A 27 -1.84 4.29 21.90
N GLN A 28 -2.12 5.21 20.96
CA GLN A 28 -3.48 5.41 20.45
C GLN A 28 -3.98 4.17 19.69
N THR A 29 -5.28 3.90 19.80
CA THR A 29 -5.95 2.77 19.14
C THR A 29 -7.32 3.20 18.57
N GLY A 30 -7.98 2.32 17.83
CA GLY A 30 -9.34 2.56 17.33
C GLY A 30 -9.44 3.77 16.39
N SER A 31 -10.51 4.56 16.52
CA SER A 31 -10.78 5.71 15.64
C SER A 31 -9.70 6.78 15.72
N TYR A 32 -9.17 7.08 16.90
CA TYR A 32 -8.12 8.09 17.08
C TYR A 32 -6.83 7.71 16.34
N ALA A 33 -6.41 6.45 16.43
CA ALA A 33 -5.27 5.97 15.64
C ALA A 33 -5.55 6.07 14.13
N GLY A 34 -6.77 5.73 13.70
CA GLY A 34 -7.19 5.85 12.31
C GLY A 34 -7.11 7.29 11.79
N ASP A 35 -7.61 8.25 12.56
CA ASP A 35 -7.62 9.66 12.19
C ASP A 35 -6.19 10.25 12.16
N LEU A 36 -5.30 9.82 13.07
CA LEU A 36 -3.88 10.16 13.03
C LEU A 36 -3.18 9.58 11.79
N LEU A 37 -3.50 8.34 11.40
CA LEU A 37 -2.96 7.73 10.19
C LEU A 37 -3.44 8.44 8.92
N ASP A 38 -4.72 8.81 8.85
CA ASP A 38 -5.29 9.60 7.76
C ASP A 38 -4.59 10.97 7.67
N LEU A 39 -4.35 11.61 8.81
CA LEU A 39 -3.58 12.86 8.88
C LEU A 39 -2.15 12.67 8.37
N PHE A 40 -1.42 11.68 8.88
CA PHE A 40 -0.04 11.41 8.46
C PHE A 40 0.08 11.07 6.98
N GLN A 41 -0.87 10.32 6.43
CA GLN A 41 -0.91 10.01 5.01
C GLN A 41 -1.17 11.27 4.18
N THR A 42 -2.02 12.18 4.65
CA THR A 42 -2.27 13.48 4.01
C THR A 42 -1.02 14.36 4.04
N LEU A 43 -0.38 14.49 5.20
CA LEU A 43 0.84 15.28 5.35
C LEU A 43 2.01 14.70 4.54
N SER A 44 2.10 13.37 4.42
CA SER A 44 3.14 12.71 3.63
C SER A 44 3.05 13.01 2.13
N GLY A 45 1.88 13.42 1.62
CA GLY A 45 1.70 13.86 0.23
C GLY A 45 1.91 15.36 0.02
N TYR A 46 2.07 16.15 1.09
CA TYR A 46 2.13 17.60 0.97
C TYR A 46 3.51 18.07 0.44
N PRO A 47 3.57 18.99 -0.55
CA PRO A 47 4.84 19.36 -1.20
C PRO A 47 5.87 19.99 -0.25
N ASP A 48 5.45 20.87 0.66
CA ASP A 48 6.38 21.68 1.47
C ASP A 48 6.91 20.97 2.74
N VAL A 49 6.65 19.67 2.90
CA VAL A 49 7.14 18.94 4.08
C VAL A 49 8.63 18.66 3.94
N LYS A 50 9.41 19.13 4.93
CA LYS A 50 10.86 18.91 5.03
C LYS A 50 11.19 17.41 4.97
N PRO A 51 12.26 16.97 4.28
CA PRO A 51 12.57 15.55 4.11
C PRO A 51 12.70 14.74 5.40
N HIS A 52 13.30 15.33 6.45
CA HIS A 52 13.44 14.65 7.75
C HIS A 52 12.09 14.49 8.45
N LEU A 53 11.22 15.50 8.37
CA LEU A 53 9.87 15.45 8.95
C LEU A 53 9.01 14.43 8.19
N ARG A 54 9.09 14.39 6.86
CA ARG A 54 8.43 13.35 6.04
C ARG A 54 8.86 11.95 6.45
N SER A 55 10.16 11.76 6.68
CA SER A 55 10.71 10.49 7.16
C SER A 55 10.24 10.14 8.57
N ALA A 56 10.09 11.13 9.45
CA ALA A 56 9.57 10.93 10.80
C ALA A 56 8.08 10.57 10.80
N ILE A 57 7.27 11.29 10.02
CA ILE A 57 5.84 11.00 9.80
C ILE A 57 5.67 9.59 9.25
N PHE A 58 6.47 9.20 8.25
CA PHE A 58 6.41 7.85 7.68
C PHE A 58 6.72 6.77 8.71
N LYS A 59 7.78 6.94 9.51
CA LYS A 59 8.12 6.01 10.60
C LYS A 59 7.02 5.95 11.67
N ALA A 60 6.44 7.08 12.03
CA ALA A 60 5.33 7.16 12.97
C ALA A 60 4.10 6.42 12.44
N MET A 61 3.75 6.63 11.16
CA MET A 61 2.65 5.96 10.48
C MET A 61 2.82 4.44 10.47
N LEU A 62 4.00 3.92 10.13
CA LEU A 62 4.26 2.47 10.16
C LEU A 62 4.17 1.88 11.57
N ARG A 63 4.72 2.57 12.57
CA ARG A 63 4.70 2.11 13.97
C ARG A 63 3.30 2.15 14.56
N LEU A 64 2.58 3.24 14.34
CA LEU A 64 1.20 3.41 14.81
C LEU A 64 0.29 2.38 14.15
N SER A 65 0.39 2.19 12.83
CA SER A 65 -0.39 1.16 12.12
C SER A 65 -0.11 -0.23 12.69
N LYS A 66 1.17 -0.56 12.94
CA LYS A 66 1.57 -1.85 13.52
C LYS A 66 1.06 -2.06 14.96
N SER A 67 1.07 -1.03 15.80
CA SER A 67 0.64 -1.15 17.20
C SER A 67 -0.87 -1.16 17.38
N SER A 68 -1.60 -0.43 16.52
CA SER A 68 -3.06 -0.25 16.62
C SER A 68 -3.87 -1.16 15.70
N ASN A 69 -3.21 -1.88 14.78
CA ASN A 69 -3.84 -2.72 13.76
C ASN A 69 -4.84 -1.97 12.85
N VAL A 70 -4.62 -0.67 12.66
CA VAL A 70 -5.39 0.17 11.72
C VAL A 70 -4.48 0.74 10.64
N PHE A 71 -5.07 1.26 9.56
CA PHE A 71 -4.36 1.80 8.42
C PHE A 71 -5.07 3.04 7.86
N PRO A 72 -4.39 3.89 7.06
CA PRO A 72 -5.04 5.04 6.44
C PRO A 72 -6.20 4.62 5.55
N LYS A 73 -7.39 5.18 5.76
CA LYS A 73 -8.63 4.83 5.06
C LYS A 73 -8.53 5.08 3.56
N CYS A 74 -7.71 6.03 3.12
CA CYS A 74 -7.50 6.30 1.70
C CYS A 74 -6.79 5.16 0.95
N LEU A 75 -6.25 4.16 1.67
CA LEU A 75 -5.75 2.94 1.05
C LEU A 75 -6.91 1.99 0.70
N LEU A 76 -8.05 2.08 1.40
CA LEU A 76 -9.17 1.18 1.16
C LEU A 76 -9.90 1.55 -0.13
N ILE A 77 -9.99 0.58 -1.04
CA ILE A 77 -10.81 0.66 -2.23
C ILE A 77 -12.09 -0.13 -1.98
N GLN A 78 -13.21 0.45 -2.38
CA GLN A 78 -14.51 -0.23 -2.40
C GLN A 78 -14.86 -0.62 -3.84
N ASN A 79 -15.75 -1.60 -4.00
CA ASN A 79 -16.31 -2.04 -5.29
C ASN A 79 -15.25 -2.58 -6.26
N VAL A 80 -14.62 -3.69 -5.92
CA VAL A 80 -13.67 -4.39 -6.80
C VAL A 80 -14.36 -5.56 -7.45
N ASN A 81 -14.27 -5.65 -8.78
CA ASN A 81 -14.87 -6.72 -9.56
C ASN A 81 -13.79 -7.59 -10.21
N THR A 82 -13.92 -8.91 -10.13
CA THR A 82 -13.09 -9.85 -10.89
C THR A 82 -13.64 -10.00 -12.31
N LEU A 83 -12.77 -9.97 -13.32
CA LEU A 83 -13.17 -10.14 -14.73
C LEU A 83 -13.25 -11.61 -15.18
N GLU A 84 -12.64 -12.52 -14.42
CA GLU A 84 -12.59 -13.94 -14.72
C GLU A 84 -13.03 -14.78 -13.52
N ASN A 85 -13.46 -16.03 -13.78
CA ASN A 85 -13.92 -16.96 -12.74
C ASN A 85 -12.78 -17.79 -12.12
N ARG A 86 -11.54 -17.56 -12.54
CA ARG A 86 -10.34 -18.27 -12.05
C ARG A 86 -9.15 -17.32 -11.98
N PRO A 87 -8.17 -17.60 -11.11
CA PRO A 87 -6.95 -16.81 -11.07
C PRO A 87 -6.15 -16.98 -12.37
N VAL A 88 -5.49 -15.90 -12.80
CA VAL A 88 -4.53 -15.91 -13.91
C VAL A 88 -3.31 -16.74 -13.54
N THR A 89 -2.84 -16.58 -12.30
CA THR A 89 -1.77 -17.41 -11.72
C THR A 89 -2.01 -17.63 -10.24
N ALA A 90 -1.54 -18.76 -9.74
CA ALA A 90 -1.56 -19.11 -8.33
C ALA A 90 -0.18 -19.64 -7.93
N GLY A 91 0.35 -19.16 -6.81
CA GLY A 91 1.65 -19.56 -6.30
C GLY A 91 1.70 -19.51 -4.77
N GLY A 92 2.90 -19.74 -4.21
CA GLY A 92 3.09 -19.74 -2.75
C GLY A 92 2.78 -18.41 -2.05
N PHE A 93 2.80 -17.29 -2.79
CA PHE A 93 2.53 -15.96 -2.26
C PHE A 93 1.08 -15.49 -2.45
N GLY A 94 0.20 -16.35 -2.99
CA GLY A 94 -1.19 -16.03 -3.24
C GLY A 94 -1.63 -16.24 -4.68
N GLU A 95 -2.71 -15.57 -5.05
CA GLU A 95 -3.36 -15.64 -6.35
C GLU A 95 -3.41 -14.28 -7.01
N ILE A 96 -3.25 -14.28 -8.33
CA ILE A 96 -3.35 -13.09 -9.15
C ILE A 96 -4.61 -13.18 -9.99
N TRP A 97 -5.45 -12.19 -9.84
CA TRP A 97 -6.69 -12.04 -10.58
C TRP A 97 -6.64 -10.76 -11.41
N LYS A 98 -7.36 -10.75 -12.53
CA LYS A 98 -7.59 -9.55 -13.32
C LYS A 98 -8.96 -8.98 -12.95
N GLY A 99 -9.04 -7.67 -12.73
CA GLY A 99 -10.25 -7.03 -12.23
C GLY A 99 -10.45 -5.61 -12.73
N THR A 100 -11.46 -4.94 -12.17
CA THR A 100 -11.78 -3.52 -12.34
C THR A 100 -12.19 -2.90 -11.00
N ILE A 101 -12.13 -1.56 -10.92
CA ILE A 101 -12.55 -0.78 -9.74
C ILE A 101 -13.79 0.04 -10.12
N GLY A 102 -14.88 -0.12 -9.37
CA GLY A 102 -16.16 0.51 -9.63
C GLY A 102 -16.69 0.18 -11.02
N GLU A 103 -17.07 1.21 -11.76
CA GLU A 103 -17.56 1.11 -13.16
C GLU A 103 -16.43 1.33 -14.19
N SER A 104 -15.17 1.45 -13.75
CA SER A 104 -14.05 1.68 -14.66
C SER A 104 -13.79 0.47 -15.55
N THR A 105 -13.49 0.71 -16.83
CA THR A 105 -13.05 -0.34 -17.76
C THR A 105 -11.54 -0.59 -17.68
N GLN A 106 -10.80 0.17 -16.88
CA GLN A 106 -9.36 -0.01 -16.74
C GLN A 106 -9.06 -1.27 -15.93
N ALA A 107 -8.31 -2.19 -16.54
CA ALA A 107 -7.91 -3.42 -15.88
C ALA A 107 -6.91 -3.16 -14.75
N VAL A 108 -7.12 -3.85 -13.62
CA VAL A 108 -6.22 -3.86 -12.47
C VAL A 108 -5.76 -5.28 -12.16
N CYS A 109 -4.57 -5.39 -11.57
CA CYS A 109 -4.08 -6.59 -10.93
C CYS A 109 -4.62 -6.66 -9.50
N LEU A 110 -5.17 -7.83 -9.15
CA LEU A 110 -5.69 -8.14 -7.83
C LEU A 110 -4.82 -9.27 -7.24
N LYS A 111 -3.86 -8.91 -6.39
CA LYS A 111 -3.01 -9.88 -5.70
C LYS A 111 -3.66 -10.28 -4.39
N ILE A 112 -4.35 -11.41 -4.39
CA ILE A 112 -5.01 -11.98 -3.21
C ILE A 112 -3.99 -12.81 -2.45
N VAL A 113 -3.71 -12.41 -1.21
CA VAL A 113 -2.80 -13.12 -0.34
C VAL A 113 -3.51 -14.34 0.25
N LYS A 114 -2.83 -15.50 0.23
CA LYS A 114 -3.30 -16.71 0.93
C LYS A 114 -2.82 -16.72 2.37
N VAL A 115 -3.75 -16.83 3.31
CA VAL A 115 -3.45 -17.09 4.72
C VAL A 115 -3.63 -18.58 4.98
N PHE A 116 -2.56 -19.26 5.40
CA PHE A 116 -2.52 -20.73 5.52
C PHE A 116 -2.96 -21.24 6.89
N SER A 117 -3.02 -20.39 7.92
CA SER A 117 -3.46 -20.74 9.28
C SER A 117 -4.24 -19.60 9.93
N VAL A 118 -5.31 -19.93 10.65
CA VAL A 118 -6.12 -18.97 11.43
C VAL A 118 -5.30 -18.31 12.54
N SER A 119 -4.31 -19.01 13.11
CA SER A 119 -3.43 -18.49 14.16
C SER A 119 -2.57 -17.31 13.72
N ASP A 120 -2.35 -17.17 12.41
CA ASP A 120 -1.41 -16.23 11.82
C ASP A 120 -2.12 -15.11 11.03
N VAL A 121 -3.46 -15.09 11.01
CA VAL A 121 -4.24 -14.14 10.20
C VAL A 121 -3.91 -12.70 10.60
N GLU A 122 -4.01 -12.36 11.88
CA GLU A 122 -3.80 -10.98 12.32
C GLU A 122 -2.36 -10.51 12.08
N SER A 123 -1.37 -11.38 12.30
CA SER A 123 0.04 -11.03 12.09
C SER A 123 0.35 -10.83 10.61
N LEU A 124 -0.16 -11.71 9.74
CA LEU A 124 -0.03 -11.59 8.29
C LEU A 124 -0.75 -10.36 7.76
N VAL A 125 -2.01 -10.14 8.15
CA VAL A 125 -2.80 -8.95 7.77
C VAL A 125 -2.02 -7.68 8.07
N ARG A 126 -1.45 -7.58 9.26
CA ARG A 126 -0.62 -6.45 9.68
C ARG A 126 0.64 -6.28 8.83
N GLU A 127 1.31 -7.37 8.45
CA GLU A 127 2.47 -7.33 7.55
C GLU A 127 2.10 -6.81 6.16
N PHE A 128 0.99 -7.27 5.59
CA PHE A 128 0.51 -6.80 4.28
C PHE A 128 0.03 -5.36 4.30
N VAL A 129 -0.59 -4.92 5.39
CA VAL A 129 -0.93 -3.51 5.61
C VAL A 129 0.34 -2.65 5.67
N CYS A 130 1.39 -3.10 6.35
CA CYS A 130 2.67 -2.40 6.36
C CYS A 130 3.29 -2.35 4.96
N GLU A 131 3.25 -3.45 4.21
CA GLU A 131 3.70 -3.49 2.81
C GLU A 131 2.92 -2.48 1.95
N ALA A 132 1.60 -2.40 2.11
CA ALA A 132 0.74 -1.45 1.41
C ALA A 132 1.07 0.01 1.74
N ILE A 133 1.30 0.33 3.02
CA ILE A 133 1.71 1.67 3.44
C ILE A 133 3.08 2.01 2.83
N ILE A 134 4.05 1.10 2.89
CA ILE A 134 5.36 1.31 2.27
C ILE A 134 5.21 1.55 0.77
N TRP A 135 4.48 0.68 0.08
CA TRP A 135 4.29 0.76 -1.37
C TRP A 135 3.56 2.04 -1.77
N LYS A 136 2.59 2.52 -0.99
CA LYS A 136 1.92 3.81 -1.25
C LYS A 136 2.88 4.99 -1.24
N GLN A 137 3.95 4.95 -0.45
CA GLN A 137 4.92 6.04 -0.33
C GLN A 137 6.00 5.99 -1.41
N LEU A 138 6.05 4.93 -2.21
CA LEU A 138 7.02 4.79 -3.29
C LEU A 138 6.43 5.32 -4.60
N GLU A 139 6.87 6.51 -5.00
CA GLU A 139 6.47 7.13 -6.26
C GLU A 139 7.68 7.34 -7.16
N HIS A 140 7.73 6.62 -8.27
CA HIS A 140 8.78 6.73 -9.28
C HIS A 140 8.28 6.18 -10.62
N PRO A 141 8.65 6.77 -11.77
CA PRO A 141 8.16 6.35 -13.10
C PRO A 141 8.43 4.88 -13.48
N ASN A 142 9.36 4.23 -12.78
CA ASN A 142 9.71 2.82 -12.99
C ASN A 142 9.26 1.89 -11.85
N LEU A 143 8.46 2.38 -10.92
CA LEU A 143 7.81 1.56 -9.90
C LEU A 143 6.35 1.38 -10.26
N LEU A 144 5.84 0.16 -10.11
CA LEU A 144 4.43 -0.11 -10.33
C LEU A 144 3.64 0.68 -9.28
N PRO A 145 2.70 1.57 -9.68
CA PRO A 145 1.93 2.33 -8.71
C PRO A 145 1.06 1.43 -7.84
N PHE A 146 0.99 1.74 -6.55
CA PHE A 146 0.01 1.14 -5.65
C PHE A 146 -1.32 1.89 -5.74
N LEU A 147 -2.40 1.18 -6.06
CA LEU A 147 -3.73 1.76 -6.13
C LEU A 147 -4.42 1.69 -4.76
N GLY A 148 -4.35 0.55 -4.08
CA GLY A 148 -4.96 0.39 -2.77
C GLY A 148 -5.13 -1.05 -2.31
N LEU A 149 -5.88 -1.19 -1.23
CA LEU A 149 -6.25 -2.41 -0.54
C LEU A 149 -7.72 -2.72 -0.77
N TYR A 150 -8.06 -3.99 -0.88
CA TYR A 150 -9.42 -4.48 -0.82
C TYR A 150 -9.49 -5.70 0.08
N PHE A 151 -10.46 -5.72 0.99
CA PHE A 151 -10.71 -6.86 1.85
C PHE A 151 -11.82 -7.69 1.23
N LEU A 152 -11.52 -8.94 0.88
CA LEU A 152 -12.53 -9.88 0.42
C LEU A 152 -13.39 -10.39 1.58
N ASP A 153 -12.74 -10.55 2.73
CA ASP A 153 -13.33 -10.82 4.05
C ASP A 153 -12.31 -10.44 5.14
N ASP A 154 -12.62 -10.78 6.39
CA ASP A 154 -11.79 -10.48 7.56
C ASP A 154 -10.39 -11.12 7.53
N THR A 155 -10.15 -12.08 6.62
CA THR A 155 -8.92 -12.89 6.56
C THR A 155 -8.15 -12.74 5.24
N ARG A 156 -8.80 -12.24 4.18
CA ARG A 156 -8.23 -12.17 2.83
C ARG A 156 -8.06 -10.73 2.36
N ILE A 157 -6.80 -10.34 2.20
CA ILE A 157 -6.40 -9.03 1.67
C ILE A 157 -6.01 -9.16 0.20
N CYS A 158 -6.45 -8.18 -0.57
CA CYS A 158 -6.06 -7.94 -1.93
C CYS A 158 -5.23 -6.65 -2.02
N LEU A 159 -4.03 -6.75 -2.59
CA LEU A 159 -3.23 -5.61 -3.02
C LEU A 159 -3.56 -5.29 -4.47
N ILE A 160 -3.83 -4.02 -4.77
CA ILE A 160 -4.31 -3.57 -6.07
C ILE A 160 -3.27 -2.67 -6.75
N SER A 161 -2.97 -2.97 -8.00
CA SER A 161 -2.11 -2.18 -8.88
C SER A 161 -2.62 -2.17 -10.32
N PRO A 162 -2.10 -1.33 -11.22
CA PRO A 162 -2.44 -1.40 -12.64
C PRO A 162 -2.11 -2.78 -13.23
N TRP A 163 -2.96 -3.27 -14.14
CA TRP A 163 -2.67 -4.50 -14.87
C TRP A 163 -1.50 -4.32 -15.84
N MET A 164 -0.59 -5.30 -15.88
CA MET A 164 0.57 -5.29 -16.79
C MET A 164 0.42 -6.39 -17.84
N ASP A 165 0.08 -6.03 -19.09
CA ASP A 165 -0.16 -7.02 -20.17
C ASP A 165 1.07 -7.86 -20.53
N ASN A 166 2.26 -7.34 -20.25
CA ASN A 166 3.52 -8.04 -20.49
C ASN A 166 3.83 -9.09 -19.41
N GLY A 167 3.08 -9.09 -18.31
CA GLY A 167 3.33 -9.91 -17.12
C GLY A 167 4.66 -9.56 -16.44
N ASN A 168 5.11 -10.44 -15.55
CA ASN A 168 6.35 -10.20 -14.81
C ASN A 168 7.61 -10.35 -15.68
N LEU A 169 8.74 -9.88 -15.13
CA LEU A 169 10.04 -9.90 -15.80
C LEU A 169 10.41 -11.28 -16.37
N VAL A 170 10.17 -12.36 -15.63
CA VAL A 170 10.51 -13.72 -16.06
C VAL A 170 9.65 -14.13 -17.26
N GLN A 171 8.35 -13.84 -17.22
CA GLN A 171 7.43 -14.10 -18.33
C GLN A 171 7.80 -13.28 -19.57
N TYR A 172 8.12 -12.00 -19.37
CA TYR A 172 8.53 -11.10 -20.44
C TYR A 172 9.81 -11.60 -21.14
N LEU A 173 10.85 -11.92 -20.36
CA LEU A 173 12.12 -12.42 -20.88
C LEU A 173 11.97 -13.76 -21.61
N LYS A 174 11.13 -14.67 -21.09
CA LYS A 174 10.84 -15.94 -21.77
C LYS A 174 10.15 -15.74 -23.12
N LYS A 175 9.23 -14.76 -23.21
CA LYS A 175 8.52 -14.43 -24.46
C LYS A 175 9.41 -13.75 -25.50
N ARG A 176 10.45 -13.02 -25.07
CA ARG A 176 11.28 -12.17 -25.95
C ARG A 176 12.77 -12.55 -25.96
N ARG A 177 13.07 -13.85 -26.02
CA ARG A 177 14.43 -14.42 -25.92
C ARG A 177 15.54 -13.71 -26.73
N ASN A 178 15.22 -13.02 -27.83
CA ASN A 178 16.22 -12.37 -28.71
C ASN A 178 15.96 -10.88 -29.01
N GLN A 179 14.95 -10.23 -28.41
CA GLN A 179 14.62 -8.81 -28.62
C GLN A 179 14.13 -8.19 -27.31
N VAL A 180 15.08 -7.94 -26.40
CA VAL A 180 14.79 -7.37 -25.09
C VAL A 180 14.84 -5.85 -25.20
N ASP A 181 13.69 -5.21 -25.05
CA ASP A 181 13.65 -3.77 -24.82
C ASP A 181 14.08 -3.49 -23.38
N HIS A 182 15.27 -2.90 -23.23
CA HIS A 182 15.86 -2.59 -21.93
C HIS A 182 15.10 -1.51 -21.15
N HIS A 183 14.31 -0.67 -21.82
CA HIS A 183 13.49 0.34 -21.14
C HIS A 183 12.28 -0.30 -20.45
N LEU A 184 11.71 -1.34 -21.05
CA LEU A 184 10.63 -2.14 -20.45
C LEU A 184 11.10 -2.98 -19.26
N LEU A 185 12.38 -3.39 -19.23
CA LEU A 185 12.95 -4.13 -18.08
C LEU A 185 12.86 -3.34 -16.77
N VAL A 186 13.14 -2.02 -16.80
CA VAL A 186 13.19 -1.21 -15.59
C VAL A 186 11.80 -1.03 -14.96
N ARG A 187 10.73 -1.05 -15.78
CA ARG A 187 9.34 -0.94 -15.31
C ARG A 187 8.82 -2.23 -14.64
N LEU A 188 9.48 -3.36 -14.84
CA LEU A 188 9.04 -4.69 -14.37
C LEU A 188 9.67 -5.12 -13.04
N ILE A 189 10.50 -4.29 -12.41
CA ILE A 189 11.40 -4.76 -11.33
C ILE A 189 10.73 -4.85 -9.96
N LEU A 190 9.58 -4.22 -9.70
CA LEU A 190 9.02 -4.23 -8.35
C LEU A 190 7.50 -4.43 -8.36
N LEU A 191 7.07 -5.66 -8.66
CA LEU A 191 6.38 -6.55 -7.72
C LEU A 191 6.00 -7.85 -8.44
N LYS A 192 6.32 -8.98 -7.82
CA LYS A 192 6.68 -10.25 -8.48
C LYS A 192 5.65 -10.90 -9.41
N ASP A 193 4.39 -10.49 -9.41
CA ASP A 193 3.33 -11.33 -9.99
C ASP A 193 2.18 -10.55 -10.68
N CYS A 194 2.31 -9.23 -10.83
CA CYS A 194 1.53 -8.41 -11.75
C CYS A 194 2.44 -8.06 -12.94
#